data_AF-A0A6V7KZ24-F1
#
_entry.id   AF-A0A6V7KZ24-F1
#
_cell.length_a   1.000
_cell.length_b   1.000
_cell.length_c   1.000
_cell.angle_alpha   90.00
_cell.angle_beta   90.00
_cell.angle_gamma   90.00
#
_symmetry.space_group_name_H-M   'P 1'
#
loop_
_entity.id
_entity.type
_entity.pdbx_description
1 polymer ?
#
loop_
_entity_poly.entity_id
_entity_poly.type
_entity_poly.pdbx_seq_one_letter_code
_entity_poly.pdbx_strand_id
1 'polypeptide(L)'
;THFAPEGSHYSLGRTPIGGSDFSVRGYTLADAPGDVTLSNFSLASEDRDWKIPFMKEAIKLNPDLKIIAAPWSAPPWMKTVNSYESYQGVLKDDYYQIYANYLIKFLEAYKNEGVPIWAMSAGNEPENVFKYPDFIIDMGWKPDTITKWILNNLGPTLESSKSSETVLFVGEDQRSALPEWIEKMYETNNSIDQYIYGISNHWYHDKKTSPTILDQTHQKFLTKVLMMTEACIERANKALPAVNLGNWDNAERYMHSIIE
;
A
#
# COMPACT_ATOMS: atom_id res chain seq x y z
N THR A 1 -23.44 11.16 2.94
CA THR A 1 -22.33 10.83 2.00
C THR A 1 -21.09 10.54 2.83
N HIS A 2 -20.10 9.78 2.33
CA HIS A 2 -18.97 9.35 3.17
C HIS A 2 -18.07 10.49 3.64
N PHE A 3 -17.82 11.49 2.79
CA PHE A 3 -16.83 12.55 3.06
C PHE A 3 -17.44 13.87 3.53
N ALA A 4 -18.73 14.11 3.29
CA ALA A 4 -19.33 15.38 3.68
C ALA A 4 -19.58 15.47 5.20
N PRO A 5 -19.62 16.69 5.77
CA PRO A 5 -19.80 16.87 7.21
C PRO A 5 -21.07 16.31 7.82
N GLU A 6 -22.15 16.25 7.04
CA GLU A 6 -23.44 15.70 7.44
C GLU A 6 -23.50 14.16 7.41
N GLY A 7 -22.44 13.49 6.98
CA GLY A 7 -22.34 12.04 6.93
C GLY A 7 -21.29 11.46 7.89
N SER A 8 -20.58 10.42 7.45
CA SER A 8 -19.55 9.77 8.26
C SER A 8 -18.24 10.55 8.35
N HIS A 9 -18.09 11.63 7.56
CA HIS A 9 -16.92 12.52 7.55
C HIS A 9 -15.58 11.77 7.50
N TYR A 10 -15.41 10.85 6.57
CA TYR A 10 -14.15 10.13 6.40
C TYR A 10 -13.01 11.11 6.13
N SER A 11 -11.92 10.97 6.88
CA SER A 11 -10.72 11.82 6.82
C SER A 11 -9.50 11.11 6.23
N LEU A 12 -9.65 9.84 5.83
CA LEU A 12 -8.64 9.04 5.18
C LEU A 12 -9.24 8.29 3.99
N GLY A 13 -8.55 8.32 2.84
CA GLY A 13 -8.82 7.47 1.69
C GLY A 13 -7.55 6.70 1.29
N ARG A 14 -7.72 5.52 0.68
CA ARG A 14 -6.63 4.70 0.16
C ARG A 14 -6.79 4.48 -1.34
N THR A 15 -5.71 4.56 -2.11
CA THR A 15 -5.71 4.32 -3.55
C THR A 15 -4.57 3.39 -3.98
N PRO A 16 -4.78 2.48 -4.94
CA PRO A 16 -3.69 1.75 -5.57
C PRO A 16 -2.82 2.64 -6.46
N ILE A 17 -1.53 2.33 -6.50
CA ILE A 17 -0.60 2.81 -7.53
C ILE A 17 -0.57 1.76 -8.64
N GLY A 18 -1.18 2.08 -9.79
CA GLY A 18 -1.49 1.08 -10.82
C GLY A 18 -2.73 0.25 -10.47
N GLY A 19 -2.75 -1.00 -10.94
CA GLY A 19 -3.84 -1.95 -10.68
C GLY A 19 -3.77 -2.62 -9.31
N SER A 20 -4.88 -3.24 -8.93
CA SER A 20 -5.07 -4.12 -7.78
C SER A 20 -5.94 -5.32 -8.16
N ASP A 21 -6.21 -6.23 -7.24
CA ASP A 21 -7.18 -7.31 -7.39
C ASP A 21 -8.63 -6.82 -7.59
N PHE A 22 -8.96 -5.62 -7.13
CA PHE A 22 -10.21 -4.91 -7.44
C PHE A 22 -10.19 -4.14 -8.77
N SER A 23 -9.19 -4.38 -9.63
CA SER A 23 -9.14 -3.87 -11.00
C SER A 23 -9.64 -4.92 -12.00
N VAL A 24 -10.15 -4.47 -13.15
CA VAL A 24 -10.65 -5.36 -14.21
C VAL A 24 -9.54 -5.98 -15.07
N ARG A 25 -8.28 -5.56 -14.86
CA ARG A 25 -7.07 -6.05 -15.55
C ARG A 25 -5.83 -5.78 -14.70
N GLY A 26 -4.76 -6.53 -14.94
CA GLY A 26 -3.41 -6.19 -14.46
C GLY A 26 -2.81 -5.05 -15.29
N TYR A 27 -2.27 -4.03 -14.62
CA TYR A 27 -1.59 -2.90 -15.26
C TYR A 27 -0.69 -2.15 -14.29
N THR A 28 0.31 -1.47 -14.82
CA THR A 28 1.04 -0.42 -14.11
C THR A 28 0.98 0.89 -14.87
N LEU A 29 1.70 1.90 -14.40
CA LEU A 29 1.81 3.20 -15.05
C LEU A 29 3.02 3.27 -16.00
N ALA A 30 3.78 2.18 -16.19
CA ALA A 30 4.98 2.12 -17.02
C ALA A 30 5.19 0.73 -17.67
N ASP A 31 4.17 0.23 -18.36
CA ASP A 31 4.16 -1.15 -18.91
C ASP A 31 5.02 -1.35 -20.18
N ALA A 32 5.58 -0.28 -20.75
CA ALA A 32 6.47 -0.37 -21.91
C ALA A 32 7.75 -1.17 -21.56
N PRO A 33 7.98 -2.36 -22.17
CA PRO A 33 9.08 -3.22 -21.78
C PRO A 33 10.44 -2.55 -21.95
N GLY A 34 11.27 -2.58 -20.89
CA GLY A 34 12.63 -2.06 -20.92
C GLY A 34 12.75 -0.53 -20.91
N ASP A 35 11.66 0.20 -20.60
CA ASP A 35 11.68 1.65 -20.47
C ASP A 35 12.35 2.10 -19.15
N VAL A 36 13.66 1.89 -19.07
CA VAL A 36 14.50 2.27 -17.92
C VAL A 36 14.51 3.76 -17.63
N THR A 37 14.11 4.58 -18.60
CA THR A 37 13.99 6.05 -18.44
C THR A 37 12.63 6.50 -17.93
N LEU A 38 11.64 5.60 -17.89
CA LEU A 38 10.24 5.90 -17.57
C LEU A 38 9.68 7.01 -18.47
N SER A 39 10.07 7.00 -19.75
CA SER A 39 9.63 7.96 -20.77
C SER A 39 8.18 7.76 -21.20
N ASN A 40 7.68 6.53 -21.08
CA ASN A 40 6.30 6.11 -21.35
C ASN A 40 5.47 6.05 -20.07
N PHE A 41 5.97 6.57 -18.94
CA PHE A 41 5.15 6.69 -17.73
C PHE A 41 3.90 7.52 -18.03
N SER A 42 2.73 6.99 -17.72
CA SER A 42 1.47 7.72 -17.84
C SER A 42 0.46 7.22 -16.83
N LEU A 43 -0.36 8.16 -16.31
CA LEU A 43 -1.61 7.81 -15.64
C LEU A 43 -2.48 6.98 -16.59
N ALA A 44 -3.06 5.89 -16.06
CA ALA A 44 -3.93 5.02 -16.82
C ALA A 44 -5.31 5.66 -17.04
N SER A 45 -6.15 5.05 -17.89
CA SER A 45 -7.58 5.40 -17.97
C SER A 45 -8.26 5.33 -16.61
N GLU A 46 -7.92 4.32 -15.81
CA GLU A 46 -8.49 4.10 -14.49
C GLU A 46 -8.20 5.25 -13.52
N ASP A 47 -7.02 5.87 -13.63
CA ASP A 47 -6.68 7.06 -12.87
C ASP A 47 -7.49 8.28 -13.35
N ARG A 48 -7.51 8.51 -14.65
CA ARG A 48 -8.08 9.73 -15.27
C ARG A 48 -9.60 9.76 -15.26
N ASP A 49 -10.23 8.63 -15.53
CA ASP A 49 -11.67 8.53 -15.75
C ASP A 49 -12.43 8.27 -14.44
N TRP A 50 -11.77 7.65 -13.45
CA TRP A 50 -12.42 7.22 -12.22
C TRP A 50 -11.72 7.76 -10.97
N LYS A 51 -10.51 7.29 -10.66
CA LYS A 51 -9.88 7.53 -9.35
C LYS A 51 -9.73 9.03 -9.05
N ILE A 52 -9.09 9.78 -9.94
CA ILE A 52 -8.80 11.21 -9.73
C ILE A 52 -10.08 12.05 -9.68
N PRO A 53 -11.05 11.93 -10.62
CA PRO A 53 -12.31 12.66 -10.51
C PRO A 53 -13.04 12.42 -9.20
N PHE A 54 -13.16 11.17 -8.73
CA PHE A 54 -13.84 10.87 -7.46
C PHE A 54 -13.07 11.41 -6.25
N MET A 55 -11.73 11.32 -6.24
CA MET A 55 -10.91 11.90 -5.18
C MET A 55 -11.03 13.43 -5.13
N LYS A 56 -11.10 14.11 -6.28
CA LYS A 56 -11.34 15.57 -6.34
C LYS A 56 -12.68 15.93 -5.70
N GLU A 57 -13.75 15.18 -5.98
CA GLU A 57 -15.05 15.41 -5.35
C GLU A 57 -15.01 15.12 -3.84
N ALA A 58 -14.31 14.07 -3.40
CA ALA A 58 -14.12 13.79 -1.99
C ALA A 58 -13.36 14.92 -1.25
N ILE A 59 -12.29 15.45 -1.86
CA ILE A 59 -11.52 16.59 -1.32
C ILE A 59 -12.37 17.86 -1.26
N LYS A 60 -13.24 18.11 -2.24
CA LYS A 60 -14.18 19.25 -2.17
C LYS A 60 -15.12 19.16 -0.97
N LEU A 61 -15.55 17.95 -0.61
CA LEU A 61 -16.45 17.71 0.52
C LEU A 61 -15.71 17.73 1.87
N ASN A 62 -14.45 17.26 1.88
CA ASN A 62 -13.56 17.30 3.03
C ASN A 62 -12.15 17.75 2.62
N PRO A 63 -11.83 19.05 2.74
CA PRO A 63 -10.51 19.59 2.40
C PRO A 63 -9.35 19.03 3.24
N ASP A 64 -9.65 18.46 4.43
CA ASP A 64 -8.67 17.86 5.33
C ASP A 64 -8.43 16.35 5.02
N LEU A 65 -9.06 15.81 3.97
CA LEU A 65 -8.93 14.41 3.56
C LEU A 65 -7.47 14.06 3.26
N LYS A 66 -6.94 13.07 3.98
CA LYS A 66 -5.64 12.47 3.70
C LYS A 66 -5.80 11.29 2.75
N ILE A 67 -4.87 11.14 1.82
CA ILE A 67 -4.85 10.02 0.88
C ILE A 67 -3.55 9.23 1.10
N ILE A 68 -3.68 7.93 1.35
CA ILE A 68 -2.57 6.98 1.34
C ILE A 68 -2.57 6.19 0.02
N ALA A 69 -1.40 6.03 -0.58
CA ALA A 69 -1.22 5.23 -1.79
C ALA A 69 -0.37 3.99 -1.52
N ALA A 70 -0.71 2.86 -2.13
CA ALA A 70 0.09 1.64 -2.03
C ALA A 70 0.30 1.03 -3.42
N PRO A 71 1.52 0.62 -3.80
CA PRO A 71 1.73 -0.16 -5.01
C PRO A 71 1.50 -1.65 -4.71
N TRP A 72 0.74 -2.31 -5.59
CA TRP A 72 0.59 -3.78 -5.56
C TRP A 72 1.75 -4.47 -6.28
N SER A 73 2.30 -3.83 -7.32
CA SER A 73 3.39 -4.40 -8.10
C SER A 73 4.21 -3.34 -8.83
N ALA A 74 5.44 -3.71 -9.17
CA ALA A 74 6.22 -3.02 -10.20
C ALA A 74 5.79 -3.49 -11.61
N PRO A 75 6.15 -2.75 -12.67
CA PRO A 75 5.99 -3.24 -14.04
C PRO A 75 6.60 -4.65 -14.20
N PRO A 76 5.95 -5.58 -14.93
CA PRO A 76 6.41 -6.96 -15.08
C PRO A 76 7.89 -7.08 -15.50
N TRP A 77 8.34 -6.21 -16.40
CA TRP A 77 9.73 -6.23 -16.89
C TRP A 77 10.77 -5.89 -15.81
N MET A 78 10.37 -5.24 -14.71
CA MET A 78 11.22 -4.97 -13.55
C MET A 78 11.33 -6.16 -12.58
N LYS A 79 10.47 -7.17 -12.70
CA LYS A 79 10.38 -8.29 -11.76
C LYS A 79 11.21 -9.49 -12.23
N THR A 80 11.58 -10.36 -11.28
CA THR A 80 12.23 -11.66 -11.56
C THR A 80 11.33 -12.58 -12.39
N VAL A 81 10.02 -12.47 -12.19
CA VAL A 81 8.98 -13.10 -13.00
C VAL A 81 8.32 -12.01 -13.84
N ASN A 82 8.42 -12.10 -15.16
CA ASN A 82 7.87 -11.11 -16.09
C ASN A 82 6.33 -11.25 -16.24
N SER A 83 5.61 -11.08 -15.14
CA SER A 83 4.15 -11.20 -15.03
C SER A 83 3.62 -10.26 -13.94
N TYR A 84 2.35 -9.86 -14.03
CA TYR A 84 1.64 -9.19 -12.92
C TYR A 84 1.33 -10.18 -11.80
N GLU A 85 0.83 -11.36 -12.16
CA GLU A 85 0.56 -12.49 -11.28
C GLU A 85 1.84 -13.29 -11.08
N SER A 86 2.38 -13.34 -9.87
CA SER A 86 3.67 -13.99 -9.68
C SER A 86 3.86 -14.66 -8.33
N TYR A 87 3.92 -16.00 -8.36
CA TYR A 87 4.53 -16.74 -7.26
C TYR A 87 6.04 -16.45 -7.20
N GLN A 88 6.53 -15.99 -6.05
CA GLN A 88 7.92 -15.58 -5.80
C GLN A 88 8.46 -14.45 -6.72
N GLY A 89 7.57 -13.66 -7.34
CA GLY A 89 7.99 -12.51 -8.14
C GLY A 89 8.44 -11.35 -7.25
N VAL A 90 9.73 -11.02 -7.30
CA VAL A 90 10.32 -9.90 -6.56
C VAL A 90 10.93 -8.89 -7.54
N LEU A 91 11.17 -7.66 -7.08
CA LEU A 91 11.89 -6.66 -7.87
C LEU A 91 13.33 -7.13 -8.14
N LYS A 92 13.83 -6.98 -9.37
CA LYS A 92 15.26 -7.21 -9.66
C LYS A 92 16.08 -6.03 -9.14
N ASP A 93 17.24 -6.35 -8.58
CA ASP A 93 18.18 -5.37 -7.99
C ASP A 93 18.56 -4.24 -8.96
N ASP A 94 18.77 -4.57 -10.24
CA ASP A 94 19.11 -3.60 -11.30
C ASP A 94 18.02 -2.52 -11.51
N TYR A 95 16.78 -2.76 -11.06
CA TYR A 95 15.65 -1.85 -11.22
C TYR A 95 15.27 -1.11 -9.95
N TYR A 96 16.01 -1.26 -8.85
CA TYR A 96 15.70 -0.61 -7.56
C TYR A 96 15.53 0.91 -7.67
N GLN A 97 16.48 1.59 -8.32
CA GLN A 97 16.39 3.05 -8.50
C GLN A 97 15.26 3.43 -9.45
N ILE A 98 15.04 2.65 -10.51
CA ILE A 98 14.01 2.93 -11.51
C ILE A 98 12.62 2.78 -10.87
N TYR A 99 12.43 1.78 -10.01
CA TYR A 99 11.19 1.60 -9.28
C TYR A 99 10.94 2.73 -8.26
N ALA A 100 11.97 3.23 -7.57
CA ALA A 100 11.85 4.43 -6.74
C ALA A 100 11.39 5.65 -7.58
N ASN A 101 12.02 5.87 -8.73
CA ASN A 101 11.64 6.95 -9.65
C ASN A 101 10.20 6.81 -10.16
N TYR A 102 9.74 5.57 -10.39
CA TYR A 102 8.36 5.27 -10.80
C TYR A 102 7.34 5.71 -9.74
N LEU A 103 7.61 5.42 -8.46
CA LEU A 103 6.74 5.84 -7.37
C LEU A 103 6.72 7.37 -7.21
N ILE A 104 7.88 8.04 -7.33
CA ILE A 104 7.92 9.51 -7.29
C ILE A 104 7.16 10.15 -8.46
N LYS A 105 7.28 9.60 -9.68
CA LYS A 105 6.50 10.06 -10.84
C LYS A 105 4.99 9.95 -10.60
N PHE A 106 4.53 8.90 -9.90
CA PHE A 106 3.13 8.78 -9.48
C PHE A 106 2.73 9.92 -8.53
N LEU A 107 3.51 10.14 -7.47
CA LEU A 107 3.23 11.20 -6.49
C LEU A 107 3.14 12.57 -7.16
N GLU A 108 4.10 12.89 -8.03
CA GLU A 108 4.12 14.16 -8.76
C GLU A 108 2.97 14.27 -9.77
N ALA A 109 2.61 13.20 -10.48
CA ALA A 109 1.49 13.20 -11.41
C ALA A 109 0.15 13.46 -10.70
N TYR A 110 -0.08 12.80 -9.56
CA TYR A 110 -1.28 13.00 -8.73
C TYR A 110 -1.33 14.39 -8.11
N LYS A 111 -0.20 14.91 -7.63
CA LYS A 111 -0.09 16.30 -7.14
C LYS A 111 -0.40 17.32 -8.22
N ASN A 112 0.09 17.13 -9.45
CA ASN A 112 -0.22 17.99 -10.60
C ASN A 112 -1.69 17.97 -11.00
N GLU A 113 -2.35 16.85 -10.74
CA GLU A 113 -3.80 16.71 -10.89
C GLU A 113 -4.56 17.30 -9.70
N GLY A 114 -3.92 17.90 -8.68
CA GLY A 114 -4.61 18.47 -7.52
C GLY A 114 -5.10 17.44 -6.50
N VAL A 115 -4.51 16.23 -6.52
CA VAL A 115 -4.77 15.15 -5.55
C VAL A 115 -3.45 14.82 -4.86
N PRO A 116 -2.97 15.64 -3.91
CA PRO A 116 -1.72 15.37 -3.21
C PRO A 116 -1.84 14.10 -2.35
N ILE A 117 -0.80 13.27 -2.39
CA ILE A 117 -0.73 12.03 -1.61
C ILE A 117 -0.03 12.33 -0.28
N TRP A 118 -0.75 12.13 0.82
CA TRP A 118 -0.22 12.36 2.16
C TRP A 118 0.80 11.29 2.55
N ALA A 119 0.48 10.02 2.30
CA ALA A 119 1.31 8.89 2.67
C ALA A 119 1.44 7.89 1.53
N MET A 120 2.56 7.18 1.49
CA MET A 120 2.76 6.06 0.58
C MET A 120 3.26 4.84 1.35
N SER A 121 2.80 3.67 0.96
CA SER A 121 3.32 2.37 1.40
C SER A 121 4.50 1.94 0.55
N ALA A 122 5.47 1.24 1.16
CA ALA A 122 6.59 0.62 0.44
C ALA A 122 6.19 -0.60 -0.44
N GLY A 123 4.97 -1.11 -0.28
CA GLY A 123 4.41 -2.23 -1.05
C GLY A 123 3.25 -2.89 -0.33
N ASN A 124 2.16 -3.19 -1.05
CA ASN A 124 1.00 -3.92 -0.51
C ASN A 124 1.31 -5.40 -0.33
N GLU A 125 1.02 -5.95 0.85
CA GLU A 125 1.12 -7.37 1.23
C GLU A 125 2.39 -8.06 0.69
N PRO A 126 3.58 -7.53 1.06
CA PRO A 126 4.86 -7.98 0.51
C PRO A 126 5.17 -9.47 0.75
N GLU A 127 4.48 -10.13 1.69
CA GLU A 127 4.71 -11.54 1.97
C GLU A 127 3.89 -12.48 1.08
N ASN A 128 2.82 -11.99 0.45
CA ASN A 128 1.83 -12.84 -0.22
C ASN A 128 2.44 -13.71 -1.31
N VAL A 129 3.36 -13.16 -2.11
CA VAL A 129 3.96 -13.89 -3.24
C VAL A 129 4.75 -15.13 -2.80
N PHE A 130 5.15 -15.20 -1.52
CA PHE A 130 5.88 -16.34 -0.97
C PHE A 130 4.95 -17.39 -0.36
N LYS A 131 3.69 -17.01 -0.08
CA LYS A 131 2.69 -17.83 0.60
C LYS A 131 1.64 -18.37 -0.37
N TYR A 132 1.30 -17.62 -1.40
CA TYR A 132 0.15 -17.88 -2.27
C TYR A 132 0.54 -17.78 -3.75
N PRO A 133 0.12 -18.76 -4.58
CA PRO A 133 0.50 -18.80 -6.00
C PRO A 133 -0.40 -17.98 -6.94
N ASP A 134 -1.63 -17.63 -6.54
CA ASP A 134 -2.67 -17.12 -7.45
C ASP A 134 -3.21 -15.73 -7.03
N PHE A 135 -2.44 -14.68 -7.28
CA PHE A 135 -2.86 -13.28 -7.12
C PHE A 135 -2.82 -12.52 -8.44
N ILE A 136 -3.75 -11.58 -8.64
CA ILE A 136 -3.95 -10.85 -9.91
C ILE A 136 -2.82 -9.85 -10.19
N ILE A 137 -2.29 -9.22 -9.15
CA ILE A 137 -1.16 -8.28 -9.26
C ILE A 137 -0.46 -8.20 -7.92
N ASP A 138 0.81 -8.59 -7.89
CA ASP A 138 1.57 -8.68 -6.66
C ASP A 138 3.07 -8.44 -6.89
N MET A 139 3.80 -8.14 -5.81
CA MET A 139 5.25 -8.14 -5.80
C MET A 139 5.75 -8.38 -4.39
N GLY A 140 6.67 -9.32 -4.25
CA GLY A 140 7.25 -9.67 -2.97
C GLY A 140 8.39 -8.76 -2.54
N TRP A 141 8.48 -8.61 -1.23
CA TRP A 141 9.67 -8.10 -0.58
C TRP A 141 10.05 -9.02 0.58
N LYS A 142 11.35 -9.09 0.90
CA LYS A 142 11.82 -9.61 2.18
C LYS A 142 12.21 -8.44 3.08
N PRO A 143 12.22 -8.59 4.42
CA PRO A 143 12.57 -7.48 5.32
C PRO A 143 13.92 -6.87 4.98
N ASP A 144 14.91 -7.69 4.61
CA ASP A 144 16.24 -7.20 4.31
C ASP A 144 16.32 -6.50 2.95
N THR A 145 15.63 -7.00 1.92
CA THR A 145 15.66 -6.40 0.57
C THR A 145 14.89 -5.09 0.51
N ILE A 146 13.71 -5.00 1.15
CA ILE A 146 12.96 -3.74 1.20
C ILE A 146 13.69 -2.69 2.02
N THR A 147 14.37 -3.09 3.10
CA THR A 147 15.19 -2.17 3.90
C THR A 147 16.34 -1.60 3.06
N LYS A 148 17.08 -2.45 2.34
CA LYS A 148 18.16 -2.00 1.44
C LYS A 148 17.64 -1.08 0.35
N TRP A 149 16.51 -1.43 -0.27
CA TRP A 149 15.89 -0.60 -1.31
C TRP A 149 15.42 0.76 -0.79
N ILE A 150 14.78 0.81 0.38
CA ILE A 150 14.35 2.08 0.96
C ILE A 150 15.57 2.95 1.30
N LEU A 151 16.58 2.39 1.97
CA LEU A 151 17.76 3.14 2.39
C LEU A 151 18.55 3.72 1.22
N ASN A 152 18.74 2.92 0.16
CA ASN A 152 19.65 3.27 -0.93
C ASN A 152 18.94 3.91 -2.12
N ASN A 153 17.61 3.80 -2.21
CA ASN A 153 16.85 4.26 -3.36
C ASN A 153 15.62 5.07 -2.95
N LEU A 154 14.57 4.43 -2.38
CA LEU A 154 13.28 5.12 -2.20
C LEU A 154 13.38 6.34 -1.29
N GLY A 155 14.01 6.19 -0.12
CA GLY A 155 14.16 7.26 0.88
C GLY A 155 14.85 8.51 0.29
N PRO A 156 16.11 8.39 -0.18
CA PRO A 156 16.82 9.51 -0.80
C PRO A 156 16.09 10.12 -2.02
N THR A 157 15.42 9.28 -2.83
CA THR A 157 14.68 9.75 -4.00
C THR A 157 13.44 10.55 -3.59
N LEU A 158 12.73 10.12 -2.54
CA LEU A 158 11.57 10.83 -2.01
C LEU A 158 11.97 12.18 -1.39
N GLU A 159 12.99 12.21 -0.54
CA GLU A 159 13.48 13.44 0.11
C GLU A 159 13.98 14.50 -0.88
N SER A 160 14.58 14.07 -2.00
CA SER A 160 15.07 14.98 -3.05
C SER A 160 14.01 15.38 -4.08
N SER A 161 12.80 14.79 -4.01
CA SER A 161 11.72 15.05 -4.96
C SER A 161 10.88 16.28 -4.61
N LYS A 162 9.96 16.65 -5.51
CA LYS A 162 8.94 17.67 -5.23
C LYS A 162 7.77 17.17 -4.38
N SER A 163 7.84 15.92 -3.93
CA SER A 163 6.85 15.23 -3.10
C SER A 163 7.48 14.79 -1.77
N SER A 164 8.54 15.48 -1.31
CA SER A 164 9.27 15.18 -0.07
C SER A 164 8.41 15.30 1.19
N GLU A 165 7.22 15.90 1.10
CA GLU A 165 6.24 15.95 2.18
C GLU A 165 5.42 14.66 2.35
N THR A 166 5.42 13.76 1.36
CA THR A 166 4.75 12.46 1.46
C THR A 166 5.49 11.59 2.46
N VAL A 167 4.77 11.03 3.43
CA VAL A 167 5.37 10.17 4.47
C VAL A 167 5.33 8.69 4.07
N LEU A 168 6.31 7.91 4.52
CA LEU A 168 6.43 6.49 4.16
C LEU A 168 5.92 5.58 5.29
N PHE A 169 5.06 4.63 4.92
CA PHE A 169 4.60 3.52 5.75
C PHE A 169 5.22 2.19 5.29
N VAL A 170 5.44 1.29 6.25
CA VAL A 170 5.94 -0.07 6.03
C VAL A 170 5.08 -1.08 6.80
N GLY A 171 5.19 -2.37 6.46
CA GLY A 171 4.51 -3.44 7.20
C GLY A 171 3.11 -3.81 6.71
N GLU A 172 2.64 -3.22 5.59
CA GLU A 172 1.33 -3.34 4.90
C GLU A 172 0.87 -4.77 4.58
N ASP A 173 0.80 -5.60 5.60
CA ASP A 173 0.43 -7.00 5.57
C ASP A 173 -0.26 -7.32 6.90
N GLN A 174 -0.58 -8.58 7.12
CA GLN A 174 -1.38 -9.00 8.27
C GLN A 174 -0.69 -8.67 9.60
N ARG A 175 -1.48 -8.29 10.62
CA ARG A 175 -0.99 -8.09 11.99
C ARG A 175 -0.13 -9.26 12.51
N SER A 176 -0.37 -10.48 12.03
CA SER A 176 0.43 -11.67 12.38
C SER A 176 1.91 -11.57 12.03
N ALA A 177 2.29 -10.69 11.10
CA ALA A 177 3.68 -10.43 10.72
C ALA A 177 4.42 -9.53 11.74
N LEU A 178 3.66 -8.84 12.60
CA LEU A 178 4.20 -7.90 13.59
C LEU A 178 4.48 -8.59 14.93
N PRO A 179 5.44 -8.07 15.72
CA PRO A 179 6.40 -7.01 15.38
C PRO A 179 7.57 -7.52 14.52
N GLU A 180 7.70 -8.83 14.35
CA GLU A 180 8.89 -9.52 13.84
C GLU A 180 9.37 -9.00 12.46
N TRP A 181 8.44 -8.72 11.55
CA TRP A 181 8.78 -8.18 10.23
C TRP A 181 9.54 -6.85 10.35
N ILE A 182 9.06 -5.96 11.21
CA ILE A 182 9.66 -4.64 11.40
C ILE A 182 10.96 -4.75 12.18
N GLU A 183 11.05 -5.65 13.17
CA GLU A 183 12.31 -5.94 13.86
C GLU A 183 13.40 -6.37 12.87
N LYS A 184 13.09 -7.29 11.96
CA LYS A 184 14.03 -7.74 10.92
C LYS A 184 14.47 -6.63 9.97
N MET A 185 13.60 -5.65 9.70
CA MET A 185 14.00 -4.45 8.95
C MET A 185 15.03 -3.63 9.73
N TYR A 186 14.79 -3.37 11.02
CA TYR A 186 15.70 -2.60 11.87
C TYR A 186 17.02 -3.34 12.15
N GLU A 187 16.98 -4.67 12.29
CA GLU A 187 18.15 -5.54 12.38
C GLU A 187 19.00 -5.49 11.10
N THR A 188 18.37 -5.40 9.94
CA THR A 188 19.08 -5.26 8.66
C THR A 188 19.89 -3.97 8.64
N ASN A 189 19.27 -2.83 8.98
CA ASN A 189 19.98 -1.57 9.21
C ASN A 189 19.05 -0.56 9.90
N ASN A 190 19.37 -0.24 11.16
CA ASN A 190 18.59 0.68 12.00
C ASN A 190 18.47 2.11 11.43
N SER A 191 19.33 2.51 10.49
CA SER A 191 19.23 3.81 9.81
C SER A 191 17.94 3.94 8.98
N ILE A 192 17.20 2.85 8.76
CA ILE A 192 15.89 2.87 8.09
C ILE A 192 14.87 3.72 8.85
N ASP A 193 15.04 3.87 10.17
CA ASP A 193 14.15 4.63 11.04
C ASP A 193 13.90 6.05 10.54
N GLN A 194 14.93 6.69 9.96
CA GLN A 194 14.84 8.07 9.45
C GLN A 194 13.82 8.24 8.32
N TYR A 195 13.57 7.19 7.54
CA TYR A 195 12.64 7.21 6.42
C TYR A 195 11.23 6.72 6.79
N ILE A 196 11.08 5.98 7.89
CA ILE A 196 9.79 5.39 8.28
C ILE A 196 9.04 6.36 9.17
N TYR A 197 7.86 6.79 8.72
CA TYR A 197 6.91 7.57 9.52
C TYR A 197 6.01 6.67 10.37
N GLY A 198 5.54 5.57 9.78
CA GLY A 198 4.60 4.67 10.44
C GLY A 198 4.72 3.22 9.99
N ILE A 199 4.12 2.37 10.78
CA ILE A 199 3.96 0.94 10.54
C ILE A 199 2.47 0.72 10.32
N SER A 200 2.11 0.07 9.23
CA SER A 200 0.73 -0.29 8.95
C SER A 200 0.51 -1.80 8.96
N ASN A 201 -0.76 -2.20 9.07
CA ASN A 201 -1.18 -3.60 9.08
C ASN A 201 -2.57 -3.78 8.47
N HIS A 202 -2.88 -5.04 8.11
CA HIS A 202 -4.19 -5.52 7.67
C HIS A 202 -4.79 -6.51 8.69
N TRP A 203 -6.10 -6.79 8.58
CA TRP A 203 -6.88 -7.47 9.62
C TRP A 203 -7.25 -8.95 9.34
N TYR A 204 -6.87 -9.50 8.18
CA TYR A 204 -7.46 -10.75 7.68
C TYR A 204 -7.09 -11.97 8.54
N HIS A 205 -6.03 -11.86 9.34
CA HIS A 205 -5.60 -12.88 10.29
C HIS A 205 -6.02 -12.63 11.75
N ASP A 206 -6.86 -11.64 12.03
CA ASP A 206 -7.17 -11.22 13.42
C ASP A 206 -7.79 -12.33 14.26
N LYS A 207 -8.58 -13.22 13.66
CA LYS A 207 -9.12 -14.41 14.37
C LYS A 207 -8.05 -15.37 14.89
N LYS A 208 -6.82 -15.28 14.37
CA LYS A 208 -5.68 -16.14 14.70
C LYS A 208 -4.58 -15.37 15.44
N THR A 209 -4.71 -14.05 15.60
CA THR A 209 -3.65 -13.19 16.11
C THR A 209 -4.23 -12.19 17.08
N SER A 210 -3.77 -12.20 18.32
CA SER A 210 -4.22 -11.27 19.36
C SER A 210 -3.91 -9.79 19.01
N PRO A 211 -4.81 -8.84 19.33
CA PRO A 211 -4.54 -7.41 19.19
C PRO A 211 -3.38 -6.91 20.05
N THR A 212 -3.02 -7.64 21.11
CA THR A 212 -1.84 -7.33 21.95
C THR A 212 -0.53 -7.24 21.16
N ILE A 213 -0.47 -7.82 19.96
CA ILE A 213 0.66 -7.67 19.05
C ILE A 213 0.86 -6.21 18.61
N LEU A 214 -0.22 -5.44 18.47
CA LEU A 214 -0.14 -4.00 18.17
C LEU A 214 0.52 -3.24 19.34
N ASP A 215 0.13 -3.55 20.59
CA ASP A 215 0.77 -2.97 21.79
C ASP A 215 2.26 -3.29 21.84
N GLN A 216 2.63 -4.56 21.60
CA GLN A 216 4.03 -5.00 21.57
C GLN A 216 4.82 -4.29 20.47
N THR A 217 4.21 -4.09 19.31
CA THR A 217 4.81 -3.35 18.20
C THR A 217 5.02 -1.89 18.57
N HIS A 218 4.00 -1.24 19.15
CA HIS A 218 4.10 0.15 19.61
C HIS A 218 5.20 0.32 20.65
N GLN A 219 5.29 -0.58 21.64
CA GLN A 219 6.31 -0.55 22.69
C GLN A 219 7.74 -0.65 22.14
N LYS A 220 7.94 -1.37 21.03
CA LYS A 220 9.24 -1.48 20.36
C LYS A 220 9.56 -0.28 19.48
N PHE A 221 8.54 0.35 18.89
CA PHE A 221 8.68 1.44 17.93
C PHE A 221 7.87 2.68 18.35
N LEU A 222 8.14 3.19 19.56
CA LEU A 222 7.35 4.24 20.23
C LEU A 222 7.18 5.54 19.44
N THR A 223 8.11 5.84 18.52
CA THR A 223 8.09 7.05 17.69
C THR A 223 7.29 6.88 16.41
N LYS A 224 6.84 5.67 16.07
CA LYS A 224 6.16 5.36 14.82
C LYS A 224 4.65 5.29 15.03
N VAL A 225 3.91 5.84 14.08
CA VAL A 225 2.45 5.72 14.03
C VAL A 225 2.09 4.27 13.66
N LEU A 226 1.15 3.67 14.38
CA LEU A 226 0.50 2.42 13.94
C LEU A 226 -0.82 2.77 13.21
N MET A 227 -1.05 2.17 12.04
CA MET A 227 -2.25 2.43 11.25
C MET A 227 -2.76 1.18 10.54
N MET A 228 -4.01 0.80 10.78
CA MET A 228 -4.66 -0.21 9.95
C MET A 228 -5.08 0.41 8.62
N THR A 229 -4.50 -0.08 7.52
CA THR A 229 -4.69 0.51 6.18
C THR A 229 -5.62 -0.29 5.27
N GLU A 230 -5.96 -1.53 5.66
CA GLU A 230 -6.94 -2.35 4.94
C GLU A 230 -7.71 -3.30 5.87
N ALA A 231 -9.03 -3.37 5.66
CA ALA A 231 -9.92 -4.30 6.34
C ALA A 231 -11.15 -4.63 5.46
N CYS A 232 -11.33 -5.91 5.12
CA CYS A 232 -12.51 -6.41 4.41
C CYS A 232 -13.06 -7.71 5.01
N ILE A 233 -14.39 -7.85 5.01
CA ILE A 233 -15.04 -9.11 5.41
C ILE A 233 -14.81 -10.15 4.32
N GLU A 234 -13.94 -11.11 4.63
CA GLU A 234 -13.73 -12.24 3.73
C GLU A 234 -14.96 -13.15 3.65
N ARG A 235 -15.16 -13.65 2.44
CA ARG A 235 -16.18 -14.65 2.15
C ARG A 235 -15.81 -15.97 2.83
N ALA A 236 -16.57 -16.38 3.84
CA ALA A 236 -16.32 -17.63 4.58
C ALA A 236 -16.30 -18.88 3.68
N ASN A 237 -17.03 -18.86 2.57
CA ASN A 237 -17.06 -19.95 1.59
C ASN A 237 -17.36 -19.39 0.19
N LYS A 238 -16.54 -19.78 -0.81
CA LYS A 238 -16.71 -19.44 -2.24
C LYS A 238 -18.05 -19.88 -2.87
N ALA A 239 -18.93 -20.58 -2.14
CA ALA A 239 -20.31 -20.86 -2.52
C ALA A 239 -21.34 -19.83 -2.02
N LEU A 240 -21.09 -19.11 -0.92
CA LEU A 240 -22.05 -18.16 -0.30
C LEU A 240 -21.94 -16.76 -0.90
N PRO A 241 -22.98 -15.94 -1.09
CA PRO A 241 -22.81 -14.60 -1.69
C PRO A 241 -21.67 -13.77 -1.06
N ALA A 242 -20.89 -13.07 -1.89
CA ALA A 242 -19.82 -12.19 -1.40
C ALA A 242 -20.36 -10.97 -0.64
N VAL A 243 -21.58 -10.54 -0.97
CA VAL A 243 -22.30 -9.45 -0.31
C VAL A 243 -23.47 -10.03 0.46
N ASN A 244 -23.55 -9.74 1.76
CA ASN A 244 -24.67 -10.10 2.62
C ASN A 244 -25.35 -8.81 3.14
N LEU A 245 -26.42 -8.40 2.47
CA LEU A 245 -27.13 -7.14 2.77
C LEU A 245 -27.84 -7.23 4.13
N GLY A 246 -27.60 -6.22 4.98
CA GLY A 246 -28.23 -6.15 6.31
C GLY A 246 -27.61 -7.08 7.37
N ASN A 247 -26.43 -7.65 7.11
CA ASN A 247 -25.76 -8.53 8.06
C ASN A 247 -25.15 -7.74 9.23
N TRP A 248 -25.80 -7.80 10.39
CA TRP A 248 -25.36 -7.13 11.61
C TRP A 248 -24.02 -7.67 12.15
N ASP A 249 -23.77 -8.98 12.04
CA ASP A 249 -22.53 -9.60 12.50
C ASP A 249 -21.31 -9.01 11.77
N ASN A 250 -21.47 -8.65 10.49
CA ASN A 250 -20.40 -7.98 9.74
C ASN A 250 -20.10 -6.60 10.32
N ALA A 251 -21.14 -5.83 10.68
CA ALA A 251 -20.98 -4.52 11.31
C ALA A 251 -20.30 -4.64 12.69
N GLU A 252 -20.70 -5.61 13.51
CA GLU A 252 -20.08 -5.87 14.81
C GLU A 252 -18.60 -6.20 14.67
N ARG A 253 -18.21 -7.00 13.68
CA ARG A 253 -16.79 -7.31 13.42
C ARG A 253 -15.96 -6.06 13.10
N TYR A 254 -16.49 -5.14 12.29
CA TYR A 254 -15.82 -3.85 12.06
C TYR A 254 -15.70 -3.04 13.35
N MET A 255 -16.79 -2.94 14.14
CA MET A 255 -16.78 -2.19 15.40
C MET A 255 -15.78 -2.76 16.42
N HIS A 256 -15.76 -4.10 16.58
CA HIS A 256 -14.81 -4.75 17.49
C HIS A 256 -13.36 -4.51 17.08
N SER A 257 -13.03 -4.69 15.79
CA SER A 257 -11.67 -4.45 15.32
C SER A 257 -11.20 -2.99 15.46
N ILE A 258 -12.11 -2.02 15.36
CA ILE A 258 -11.77 -0.59 15.55
C ILE A 258 -11.50 -0.26 17.03
N ILE A 259 -12.13 -1.00 17.96
CA ILE A 259 -11.99 -0.78 19.41
C ILE A 259 -10.76 -1.49 19.98
N GLU A 260 -10.39 -2.63 19.39
CA GLU A 260 -9.18 -3.41 19.72
C GLU A 260 -7.88 -2.67 19.39
#